data_AF-A0AB33TC53-F1
#
_entry.id   AF-A0AB33TC53-F1
#
_cell.length_a   1.000
_cell.length_b   1.000
_cell.length_c   1.000
_cell.angle_alpha   90.00
_cell.angle_beta   90.00
_cell.angle_gamma   90.00
#
_symmetry.space_group_name_H-M   'P 1'
#
loop_
_entity.id
_entity.type
_entity.pdbx_description
1 polymer ?
#
loop_
_entity_poly.entity_id
_entity_poly.type
_entity_poly.pdbx_seq_one_letter_code
_entity_poly.pdbx_strand_id
1 'polypeptide(L)'
;MCEDSLGIADELEAAMARHVQGYQDEWAAVLADPDKLRRFVSFVNAPDQPDSTIAFDESGPRKVPVLLGTPGFRAAAEAAT
;
A
#
# COMPACT_ATOMS: atom_id res chain seq x y z
N MET A 1 -8.01 -20.32 -32.75
CA MET A 1 -9.20 -19.48 -32.96
C MET A 1 -10.30 -20.06 -32.09
N CYS A 2 -11.00 -19.25 -31.30
CA CYS A 2 -12.10 -19.76 -30.47
C CYS A 2 -13.22 -20.24 -31.39
N GLU A 3 -13.63 -21.51 -31.27
CA GLU A 3 -14.79 -22.04 -31.99
C GLU A 3 -16.05 -21.57 -31.25
N ASP A 4 -16.70 -20.52 -31.75
CA ASP A 4 -17.90 -19.93 -31.15
C ASP A 4 -19.14 -20.81 -31.39
N SER A 5 -19.11 -22.01 -30.81
CA SER A 5 -20.17 -23.01 -30.90
C SER A 5 -21.46 -22.58 -30.19
N LEU A 6 -21.39 -21.59 -29.30
CA LEU A 6 -22.50 -21.06 -28.53
C LEU A 6 -23.03 -19.71 -29.05
N GLY A 7 -22.30 -19.02 -29.92
CA GLY A 7 -22.70 -17.72 -30.48
C GLY A 7 -22.59 -16.55 -29.50
N ILE A 8 -21.77 -16.66 -28.44
CA ILE A 8 -21.70 -15.68 -27.34
C ILE A 8 -20.34 -14.97 -27.24
N ALA A 9 -19.42 -15.21 -28.17
CA ALA A 9 -18.07 -14.67 -28.10
C ALA A 9 -18.07 -13.13 -28.04
N ASP A 10 -18.86 -12.47 -28.89
CA ASP A 10 -18.96 -11.01 -28.93
C ASP A 10 -19.55 -10.43 -27.64
N GLU A 11 -20.51 -11.11 -27.02
CA GLU A 11 -21.10 -10.67 -25.76
C GLU A 11 -20.10 -10.76 -24.61
N LEU A 12 -19.32 -11.85 -24.56
CA LEU A 12 -18.28 -12.05 -23.56
C LEU A 12 -17.14 -11.03 -23.71
N GLU A 13 -16.72 -10.74 -24.95
CA GLU A 13 -15.72 -9.70 -25.22
C GLU A 13 -16.24 -8.33 -24.78
N ALA A 14 -17.50 -8.02 -25.10
CA ALA A 14 -18.13 -6.79 -24.64
C ALA A 14 -18.23 -6.72 -23.10
N ALA A 15 -18.48 -7.84 -22.42
CA ALA A 15 -18.52 -7.90 -20.95
C ALA A 15 -17.14 -7.65 -20.33
N MET A 16 -16.10 -8.26 -20.89
CA MET A 16 -14.71 -8.02 -20.47
C MET A 16 -14.28 -6.57 -20.71
N ALA A 17 -14.60 -6.01 -21.88
CA ALA A 17 -14.32 -4.62 -22.20
C ALA A 17 -14.94 -3.66 -21.17
N ARG A 18 -16.22 -3.87 -20.80
CA ARG A 18 -16.88 -3.09 -19.75
C ARG A 18 -16.22 -3.25 -18.39
N HIS A 19 -15.83 -4.48 -18.02
CA HIS A 19 -15.17 -4.75 -16.75
C HIS A 19 -13.81 -4.04 -16.65
N VAL A 20 -12.99 -4.14 -17.71
CA VAL A 20 -11.66 -3.50 -17.76
C VAL A 20 -11.78 -1.98 -17.78
N GLN A 21 -12.72 -1.43 -18.56
CA GLN A 21 -12.98 0.01 -18.59
C GLN A 21 -13.41 0.57 -17.22
N GLY A 22 -14.12 -0.24 -16.43
CA GLY A 22 -14.58 0.14 -15.09
C GLY A 22 -13.60 -0.18 -13.96
N TYR A 23 -12.49 -0.88 -14.25
CA TYR A 23 -11.52 -1.23 -13.21
C TYR A 23 -10.77 0.01 -12.72
N GLN A 24 -10.67 0.15 -11.40
CA GLN A 24 -9.89 1.18 -10.75
C GLN A 24 -8.97 0.53 -9.70
N ASP A 25 -7.70 0.92 -9.70
CA ASP A 25 -6.75 0.54 -8.66
C ASP A 25 -6.78 1.57 -7.52
N GLU A 26 -7.24 1.13 -6.36
CA GLU A 26 -7.33 1.95 -5.15
C GLU A 26 -5.97 2.48 -4.69
N TRP A 27 -4.88 1.74 -4.92
CA TRP A 27 -3.54 2.20 -4.56
C TRP A 27 -3.04 3.29 -5.50
N ALA A 28 -3.27 3.13 -6.80
CA ALA A 28 -2.98 4.21 -7.76
C ALA A 28 -3.79 5.47 -7.43
N ALA A 29 -5.05 5.31 -7.04
CA ALA A 29 -5.91 6.41 -6.61
C ALA A 29 -5.39 7.12 -5.33
N VAL A 30 -4.83 6.36 -4.38
CA VAL A 30 -4.16 6.94 -3.20
C VAL A 30 -2.88 7.68 -3.57
N LEU A 31 -2.06 7.14 -4.46
CA LEU A 31 -0.81 7.77 -4.90
C LEU A 31 -1.07 9.09 -5.67
N ALA A 32 -2.18 9.17 -6.41
CA ALA A 32 -2.58 10.36 -7.15
C ALA A 32 -3.19 11.47 -6.27
N ASP A 33 -3.56 11.16 -5.02
CA ASP A 33 -4.21 12.08 -4.08
C ASP A 33 -3.25 12.43 -2.92
N PRO A 34 -2.62 13.62 -2.94
CA PRO A 34 -1.67 14.01 -1.90
C PRO A 34 -2.26 14.02 -0.48
N ASP A 35 -3.55 14.29 -0.33
CA ASP A 35 -4.21 14.34 0.98
C ASP A 35 -4.51 12.95 1.52
N LYS A 36 -4.76 11.96 0.65
CA LYS A 36 -4.79 10.55 1.04
C LYS A 36 -3.39 10.03 1.35
N LEU A 37 -2.40 10.38 0.52
CA LEU A 37 -1.02 9.93 0.69
C LEU A 37 -0.40 10.41 2.01
N ARG A 38 -0.69 11.64 2.43
CA ARG A 38 -0.22 12.21 3.72
C ARG A 38 -0.66 11.44 4.96
N ARG A 39 -1.64 10.53 4.85
CA ARG A 39 -2.09 9.69 5.97
C ARG A 39 -1.14 8.53 6.25
N PHE A 40 -0.24 8.20 5.33
CA PHE A 40 0.73 7.11 5.46
C PHE A 40 2.01 7.59 6.17
N VAL A 41 1.87 8.04 7.41
CA VAL A 41 2.98 8.41 8.31
C VAL A 41 3.00 7.49 9.53
N SER A 42 4.16 7.34 10.19
CA SER A 42 4.29 6.43 11.34
C SER A 42 3.42 6.83 12.54
N PHE A 43 3.37 8.13 12.86
CA PHE A 43 2.59 8.64 13.98
C PHE A 43 1.78 9.87 13.58
N VAL A 44 0.44 9.76 13.62
CA VAL A 44 -0.47 10.86 13.28
C VAL A 44 -0.30 12.06 14.23
N ASN A 45 -0.06 11.80 15.52
CA ASN A 45 0.07 12.85 16.55
C ASN A 45 1.50 13.39 16.70
N ALA A 46 2.48 12.75 16.07
CA ALA A 46 3.89 13.12 16.14
C ALA A 46 4.55 12.93 14.77
N PRO A 47 4.10 13.67 13.74
CA PRO A 47 4.52 13.43 12.35
C PRO A 47 6.02 13.62 12.13
N ASP A 48 6.67 14.45 12.94
CA ASP A 48 8.12 14.71 12.88
C ASP A 48 8.96 13.71 13.68
N GLN A 49 8.34 12.80 14.43
CA GLN A 49 9.05 11.75 15.16
C GLN A 49 9.26 10.51 14.27
N PRO A 50 10.50 10.10 14.00
CA PRO A 50 10.77 8.88 13.27
C PRO A 50 10.40 7.64 14.11
N ASP A 51 9.93 6.59 13.45
CA ASP A 51 9.65 5.30 14.09
C ASP A 51 10.93 4.47 14.23
N SER A 52 11.43 4.32 15.45
CA SER A 52 12.65 3.54 15.74
C SER A 52 12.48 2.03 15.54
N THR A 53 11.27 1.53 15.31
CA THR A 53 10.98 0.11 15.08
C THR A 53 10.99 -0.28 13.60
N ILE A 54 11.21 0.70 12.70
CA ILE A 54 11.23 0.50 11.25
C ILE A 54 12.53 1.06 10.68
N ALA A 55 13.25 0.24 9.90
CA ALA A 55 14.39 0.67 9.09
C ALA A 55 14.33 0.00 7.72
N PHE A 56 14.88 0.66 6.71
CA PHE A 56 14.97 0.16 5.35
C PHE A 56 16.41 0.09 4.88
N ASP A 57 16.71 -0.91 4.08
CA ASP A 57 17.97 -1.04 3.35
C ASP A 57 17.99 -0.07 2.15
N GLU A 58 19.17 0.47 1.87
CA GLU A 58 19.44 1.43 0.79
C GLU A 58 20.31 0.84 -0.33
N SER A 59 20.66 -0.46 -0.25
CA SER A 59 21.56 -1.12 -1.20
C SER A 59 21.02 -1.25 -2.64
N GLY A 60 19.73 -0.99 -2.86
CA GLY A 60 19.07 -1.23 -4.14
C GLY A 60 17.89 -0.31 -4.45
N PRO A 61 17.29 -0.46 -5.64
CA PRO A 61 16.20 0.41 -6.12
C PRO A 61 14.86 0.18 -5.41
N ARG A 62 14.73 -0.90 -4.63
CA ARG A 62 13.51 -1.27 -3.90
C ARG A 62 13.73 -1.04 -2.41
N LYS A 63 12.76 -0.42 -1.73
CA LYS A 63 12.73 -0.36 -0.27
C LYS A 63 12.58 -1.77 0.31
N VAL A 64 13.59 -2.25 1.02
CA VAL A 64 13.57 -3.56 1.70
C VAL A 64 13.63 -3.31 3.22
N PRO A 65 12.65 -3.80 4.01
CA PRO A 65 12.69 -3.62 5.46
C PRO A 65 13.83 -4.43 6.08
N VAL A 66 14.54 -3.83 7.03
CA VAL A 66 15.58 -4.48 7.82
C VAL A 66 14.94 -5.12 9.07
N LEU A 67 15.32 -6.36 9.37
CA LEU A 67 14.95 -7.02 10.61
C LEU A 67 15.70 -6.38 11.79
N LEU A 68 15.01 -5.54 12.57
CA LEU A 68 15.56 -4.82 13.73
C LEU A 68 15.48 -5.61 15.05
N GLY A 69 15.01 -6.85 15.02
CA GLY A 69 14.74 -7.66 16.23
C GLY A 69 13.43 -7.27 16.92
N THR A 70 13.11 -7.93 18.04
CA THR A 70 11.89 -7.63 18.81
C THR A 70 12.07 -6.32 19.58
N PRO A 71 11.18 -5.32 19.41
CA PRO A 71 11.23 -4.09 20.19
C PRO A 71 11.08 -4.39 21.68
N GLY A 72 12.00 -3.87 22.50
CA GLY A 72 11.84 -3.88 23.95
C GLY A 72 10.77 -2.86 24.37
N PHE A 73 9.88 -3.22 25.29
CA PHE A 73 8.98 -2.23 25.90
C PHE A 73 9.82 -1.25 26.73
N ARG A 74 9.66 0.05 26.49
CA ARG A 74 10.29 1.08 27.34
C ARG A 74 9.65 1.01 28.72
N ALA A 75 10.44 0.69 29.76
CA ALA A 75 9.96 0.84 31.14
C ALA A 75 9.42 2.28 31.31
N ALA A 76 8.18 2.39 31.77
CA ALA A 76 7.50 3.68 31.93
C ALA A 76 8.41 4.65 32.69
N ALA A 77 8.58 5.85 32.14
CA ALA A 77 9.46 6.87 32.68
C ALA A 77 9.19 7.06 34.19
N GLU A 78 10.18 6.66 35.01
CA GLU A 78 10.42 7.29 36.30
C GLU A 78 10.47 8.81 36.10
N ALA A 79 9.95 9.55 37.08
CA ALA A 79 9.88 11.01 37.18
C ALA A 79 8.65 11.69 36.55
N ALA A 80 7.50 11.52 37.20
CA ALA A 80 6.66 12.67 37.53
C ALA A 80 6.77 12.89 39.04
N THR A 81 7.63 13.85 39.42
CA THR A 81 7.76 14.39 40.78
C THR A 81 6.63 15.38 41.06
#